data_AF-A0A4Y2C2C0-F1
#
_entry.id   AF-A0A4Y2C2C0-F1
#
_cell.length_a   1.000
_cell.length_b   1.000
_cell.length_c   1.000
_cell.angle_alpha   90.00
_cell.angle_beta   90.00
_cell.angle_gamma   90.00
#
_symmetry.space_group_name_H-M   'P 1'
#
loop_
_entity.id
_entity.type
_entity.pdbx_description
1 polymer ?
#
loop_
_entity_poly.entity_id
_entity_poly.type
_entity_poly.pdbx_seq_one_letter_code
_entity_poly.pdbx_strand_id
1 'polypeptide(L)'
;MRTGQEEMKSQIQAHTESQVEEIKIHVDGCIGKIEEVQCVKLKIEEVEREVQRKIEAVEEKVQEKIGDIERRLGELEDRPFAFSASPEFMHPRPTLKFLTFDGQTSWTVFKNHFDVVSSTNGWTDFVKASQLVASLQGSVAEVLQGISVDKLTDLTTIEKALESRF
;
A
#
# COMPACT_ATOMS: atom_id res chain seq x y z
N MET A 1 -65.84 64.82 24.97
CA MET A 1 -65.67 63.39 25.33
C MET A 1 -65.63 62.47 24.11
N ARG A 2 -66.54 62.60 23.12
CA ARG A 2 -66.59 61.69 21.96
C ARG A 2 -65.32 61.69 21.08
N THR A 3 -64.65 62.83 20.90
CA THR A 3 -63.43 62.98 20.09
C THR A 3 -62.19 62.25 20.63
N GLY A 4 -61.93 62.29 21.95
CA GLY A 4 -60.76 61.60 22.53
C GLY A 4 -60.86 60.07 22.47
N GLN A 5 -62.07 59.53 22.44
CA GLN A 5 -62.31 58.09 22.31
C GLN A 5 -62.05 57.59 20.87
N GLU A 6 -62.35 58.41 19.86
CA GLU A 6 -62.04 58.12 18.45
C GLU A 6 -60.52 58.18 18.19
N GLU A 7 -59.81 59.15 18.77
CA GLU A 7 -58.36 59.28 18.64
C GLU A 7 -57.61 58.08 19.25
N MET A 8 -57.99 57.65 20.45
CA MET A 8 -57.42 56.46 21.09
C MET A 8 -57.67 55.19 20.26
N LYS A 9 -58.86 55.06 19.65
CA LYS A 9 -59.17 53.93 18.77
C LYS A 9 -58.29 53.93 17.51
N SER A 10 -58.08 55.10 16.90
CA SER A 10 -57.22 55.24 15.72
C SER A 10 -55.76 54.89 16.03
N GLN A 11 -55.23 55.31 17.19
CA GLN A 11 -53.87 54.97 17.62
C GLN A 11 -53.70 53.47 17.86
N ILE A 12 -54.66 52.84 18.55
CA ILE A 12 -54.65 51.38 18.77
C ILE A 12 -54.69 50.65 17.44
N GLN A 13 -55.56 51.06 16.51
CA GLN A 13 -55.66 50.46 15.19
C GLN A 13 -54.34 50.58 14.41
N ALA A 14 -53.73 51.76 14.35
CA ALA A 14 -52.47 51.97 13.65
C ALA A 14 -51.31 51.16 14.26
N HIS A 15 -51.25 51.07 15.59
CA HIS A 15 -50.26 50.25 16.28
C HIS A 15 -50.46 48.75 15.97
N THR A 16 -51.70 48.27 16.01
CA THR A 16 -52.02 46.89 15.64
C THR A 16 -51.65 46.60 14.18
N GLU A 17 -51.98 47.49 13.24
CA GLU A 17 -51.61 47.37 11.83
C GLU A 17 -50.09 47.32 11.65
N SER A 18 -49.34 48.20 12.33
CA SER A 18 -47.87 48.21 12.30
C SER A 18 -47.27 46.90 12.83
N GLN A 19 -47.79 46.38 13.95
CA GLN A 19 -47.31 45.11 14.51
C GLN A 19 -47.61 43.93 13.59
N VAL A 20 -48.78 43.93 12.94
CA VAL A 20 -49.16 42.89 11.98
C VAL A 20 -48.22 42.90 10.77
N GLU A 21 -47.84 44.06 10.25
CA GLU A 21 -46.90 44.13 9.12
C GLU A 21 -45.48 43.68 9.53
N GLU A 22 -45.01 44.03 10.73
CA GLU A 22 -43.72 43.56 11.23
C GLU A 22 -43.70 42.03 11.39
N ILE A 23 -44.77 41.45 11.96
CA ILE A 23 -44.94 40.01 12.09
C ILE A 23 -44.94 39.34 10.71
N LYS A 24 -45.62 39.93 9.73
CA LYS A 24 -45.68 39.41 8.36
C LYS A 24 -44.30 39.37 7.71
N ILE A 25 -43.51 40.45 7.82
CA ILE A 25 -42.13 40.48 7.32
C ILE A 25 -41.29 39.37 7.97
N HIS A 26 -41.45 39.17 9.28
CA HIS A 26 -40.74 38.10 9.99
C HIS A 26 -41.17 36.70 9.55
N VAL A 27 -42.47 36.49 9.34
CA VAL A 27 -43.04 35.22 8.84
C VAL A 27 -42.52 34.94 7.43
N ASP A 28 -42.55 35.90 6.53
CA ASP A 28 -42.02 35.76 5.17
C ASP A 28 -40.53 35.42 5.18
N GLY A 29 -39.75 36.07 6.06
CA GLY A 29 -38.34 35.76 6.26
C GLY A 29 -38.09 34.35 6.82
N CYS A 30 -38.96 33.87 7.71
CA CYS A 30 -38.92 32.49 8.21
C CYS A 30 -39.28 31.47 7.13
N ILE A 31 -40.29 31.76 6.30
CA ILE A 31 -40.69 30.90 5.17
C ILE A 31 -39.51 30.72 4.20
N GLY A 32 -38.84 31.81 3.82
CA GLY A 32 -37.68 31.72 2.92
C GLY A 32 -36.55 30.83 3.46
N LYS A 33 -36.24 30.94 4.76
CA LYS A 33 -35.23 30.07 5.41
C LYS A 33 -35.67 28.60 5.44
N ILE A 34 -36.96 28.33 5.63
CA ILE A 34 -37.49 26.96 5.61
C ILE A 34 -37.37 26.36 4.20
N GLU A 35 -37.65 27.14 3.16
CA GLU A 35 -37.49 26.71 1.76
C GLU A 35 -36.03 26.39 1.42
N GLU A 36 -35.07 27.21 1.86
CA GLU A 36 -33.64 26.95 1.70
C GLU A 36 -33.22 25.64 2.37
N VAL A 37 -33.66 25.40 3.60
CA VAL A 37 -33.37 24.16 4.34
C VAL A 37 -33.97 22.95 3.62
N GLN A 38 -35.19 23.06 3.09
CA GLN A 38 -35.80 21.98 2.31
C GLN A 38 -35.05 21.70 1.00
N CYS A 39 -34.58 22.74 0.30
CA CYS A 39 -33.76 22.60 -0.90
C CYS A 39 -32.44 21.87 -0.60
N VAL A 40 -31.75 22.25 0.49
CA VAL A 40 -30.53 21.58 0.93
C VAL A 40 -30.80 20.12 1.29
N LYS A 41 -31.90 19.84 1.98
CA LYS A 41 -32.28 18.47 2.33
C LYS A 41 -32.44 17.58 1.10
N LEU A 42 -33.13 18.05 0.05
CA LEU A 42 -33.29 17.31 -1.20
C LEU A 42 -31.95 17.05 -1.92
N LYS A 43 -31.03 18.03 -1.91
CA LYS A 43 -29.69 17.86 -2.48
C LYS A 43 -28.86 16.83 -1.70
N ILE A 44 -28.99 16.79 -0.38
CA ILE A 44 -28.33 15.77 0.44
C ILE A 44 -28.85 14.38 0.07
N GLU A 45 -30.16 14.19 -0.01
CA GLU A 45 -30.77 12.91 -0.41
C GLU A 45 -30.35 12.47 -1.83
N GLU A 46 -30.13 13.41 -2.75
CA GLU A 46 -29.59 13.12 -4.08
C GLU A 46 -28.11 12.68 -4.04
N VAL A 47 -27.28 13.38 -3.27
CA VAL A 47 -25.87 13.03 -3.09
C VAL A 47 -25.73 11.66 -2.42
N GLU A 48 -26.55 11.37 -1.40
CA GLU A 48 -26.57 10.05 -0.75
C GLU A 48 -26.89 8.93 -1.74
N ARG A 49 -27.90 9.12 -2.60
CA ARG A 49 -28.23 8.14 -3.67
C ARG A 49 -27.11 7.98 -4.70
N GLU A 50 -26.42 9.05 -5.06
CA GLU A 50 -25.29 9.00 -6.00
C GLU A 50 -24.09 8.27 -5.40
N VAL A 51 -23.77 8.56 -4.14
CA VAL A 51 -22.70 7.88 -3.40
C VAL A 51 -22.99 6.39 -3.26
N GLN A 52 -24.22 6.02 -2.88
CA GLN A 52 -24.64 4.63 -2.76
C GLN A 52 -24.45 3.86 -4.09
N ARG A 53 -24.92 4.42 -5.21
CA ARG A 53 -24.74 3.82 -6.55
C ARG A 53 -23.27 3.65 -6.93
N LYS A 54 -22.41 4.62 -6.58
CA LYS A 54 -20.96 4.53 -6.86
C LYS A 54 -20.28 3.44 -6.03
N ILE A 55 -20.69 3.26 -4.78
CA ILE A 55 -20.17 2.19 -3.92
C ILE A 55 -20.52 0.83 -4.51
N GLU A 56 -21.81 0.61 -4.84
CA GLU A 56 -22.28 -0.64 -5.45
C GLU A 56 -21.54 -0.97 -6.76
N ALA A 57 -21.35 0.03 -7.64
CA ALA A 57 -20.61 -0.15 -8.89
C ALA A 57 -19.13 -0.50 -8.67
N VAL A 58 -18.50 0.06 -7.63
CA VAL A 58 -17.11 -0.27 -7.27
C VAL A 58 -17.03 -1.68 -6.69
N GLU A 59 -17.98 -2.08 -5.83
CA GLU A 59 -18.05 -3.42 -5.26
C GLU A 59 -18.19 -4.48 -6.36
N GLU A 60 -19.09 -4.29 -7.32
CA GLU A 60 -19.27 -5.20 -8.47
C GLU A 60 -17.97 -5.36 -9.28
N LYS A 61 -17.30 -4.24 -9.59
CA LYS A 61 -16.04 -4.25 -10.34
C LYS A 61 -14.90 -4.94 -9.58
N VAL A 62 -14.87 -4.82 -8.26
CA VAL A 62 -13.89 -5.52 -7.42
C VAL A 62 -14.18 -7.02 -7.40
N GLN A 63 -15.45 -7.41 -7.25
CA GLN A 63 -15.86 -8.82 -7.29
C GLN A 63 -15.52 -9.47 -8.64
N GLU A 64 -15.78 -8.78 -9.77
CA GLU A 64 -15.42 -9.27 -11.10
C GLU A 64 -13.90 -9.51 -11.24
N LYS A 65 -13.08 -8.55 -10.79
CA LYS A 65 -11.62 -8.67 -10.84
C LYS A 65 -11.08 -9.79 -9.96
N ILE A 66 -11.66 -9.98 -8.78
CA ILE A 66 -11.30 -11.09 -7.89
C ILE A 66 -11.61 -12.42 -8.59
N GLY A 67 -12.80 -12.55 -9.19
CA GLY A 67 -13.16 -13.77 -9.95
C GLY A 67 -12.23 -14.05 -11.15
N ASP A 68 -11.80 -13.02 -11.88
CA ASP A 68 -10.80 -13.19 -12.94
C ASP A 68 -9.45 -13.69 -12.40
N ILE A 69 -9.00 -13.13 -11.28
CA ILE A 69 -7.75 -13.53 -10.64
C ILE A 69 -7.83 -14.97 -10.12
N GLU A 70 -8.92 -15.34 -9.44
CA GLU A 70 -9.14 -16.70 -8.93
C GLU A 70 -9.15 -17.72 -10.08
N ARG A 71 -9.83 -17.41 -11.19
CA ARG A 71 -9.82 -18.26 -12.40
C ARG A 71 -8.41 -18.43 -12.97
N ARG A 72 -7.67 -17.34 -13.15
CA ARG A 72 -6.30 -17.36 -13.67
C ARG A 72 -5.34 -18.10 -12.74
N LEU A 73 -5.58 -18.03 -11.43
CA LEU A 73 -4.81 -18.78 -10.44
C LEU A 73 -5.09 -20.28 -10.55
N GLY A 74 -6.36 -20.68 -10.71
CA GLY A 74 -6.73 -22.08 -10.96
C GLY A 74 -6.09 -22.64 -12.24
N GLU A 75 -6.07 -21.89 -13.34
CA GLU A 75 -5.39 -22.29 -14.58
C GLU A 75 -3.87 -22.49 -14.42
N LEU A 76 -3.25 -21.73 -13.52
CA LEU A 76 -1.82 -21.86 -13.20
C LEU A 76 -1.55 -23.03 -12.25
N GLU A 77 -2.44 -23.30 -11.31
CA GLU A 77 -2.33 -24.42 -10.36
C GLU A 77 -2.57 -25.77 -11.05
N ASP A 78 -3.56 -25.85 -11.94
CA ASP A 78 -3.88 -27.05 -12.73
C ASP A 78 -2.91 -27.28 -13.90
N ARG A 79 -2.04 -26.31 -14.22
CA ARG A 79 -0.93 -26.53 -15.13
C ARG A 79 0.15 -27.28 -14.36
N PRO A 80 0.36 -28.60 -14.58
CA PRO A 80 1.57 -29.23 -14.08
C PRO A 80 2.75 -28.40 -14.59
N PHE A 81 3.68 -28.05 -13.70
CA PHE A 81 4.96 -27.41 -14.01
C PHE A 81 5.77 -28.31 -14.95
N ALA A 82 5.31 -28.48 -16.18
CA ALA A 82 6.15 -28.82 -17.30
C ALA A 82 6.91 -27.53 -17.59
N PHE A 83 8.05 -27.37 -16.90
CA PHE A 83 9.23 -26.97 -17.63
C PHE A 83 9.29 -27.92 -18.81
N SER A 84 8.69 -27.49 -19.92
CA SER A 84 8.74 -28.21 -21.17
C SER A 84 10.22 -28.47 -21.38
N ALA A 85 10.54 -29.74 -21.56
CA ALA A 85 11.81 -30.21 -22.06
C ALA A 85 12.11 -29.50 -23.39
N SER A 86 12.53 -28.24 -23.32
CA SER A 86 13.13 -27.55 -24.44
C SER A 86 14.51 -28.21 -24.60
N PRO A 87 14.84 -28.73 -25.78
CA PRO A 87 16.17 -29.27 -26.05
C PRO A 87 17.29 -28.27 -25.75
N GLU A 88 16.99 -26.97 -25.71
CA GLU A 88 17.93 -25.90 -25.36
C GLU A 88 18.34 -25.88 -23.87
N PHE A 89 17.55 -26.49 -22.98
CA PHE A 89 17.90 -26.66 -21.56
C PHE A 89 18.54 -28.04 -21.27
N MET A 90 18.84 -28.84 -22.29
CA MET A 90 19.65 -30.06 -22.17
C MET A 90 21.16 -29.77 -22.02
N HIS A 91 21.52 -28.55 -21.63
CA HIS A 91 22.84 -28.37 -21.05
C HIS A 91 22.81 -29.01 -19.66
N PRO A 92 23.75 -29.91 -19.32
CA PRO A 92 23.93 -30.29 -17.94
C PRO A 92 24.04 -28.98 -17.16
N ARG A 93 23.09 -28.72 -16.26
CA ARG A 93 23.18 -27.63 -15.30
C ARG A 93 24.59 -27.77 -14.72
N PRO A 94 25.52 -26.81 -14.92
CA PRO A 94 26.88 -26.99 -14.45
C PRO A 94 26.76 -27.35 -12.98
N THR A 95 27.22 -28.55 -12.61
CA THR A 95 27.25 -28.96 -11.22
C THR A 95 28.08 -27.88 -10.55
N LEU A 96 27.42 -26.96 -9.85
CA LEU A 96 28.07 -25.90 -9.09
C LEU A 96 28.98 -26.66 -8.14
N LYS A 97 30.27 -26.73 -8.49
CA LYS A 97 31.26 -27.18 -7.54
C LYS A 97 31.16 -26.18 -6.42
N PHE A 98 30.61 -26.62 -5.29
CA PHE A 98 30.52 -25.79 -4.11
C PHE A 98 31.92 -25.27 -3.84
N LEU A 99 32.05 -23.95 -3.88
CA LEU A 99 33.28 -23.31 -3.49
C LEU A 99 33.45 -23.58 -2.00
N THR A 100 34.57 -24.17 -1.64
CA THR A 100 34.93 -24.43 -0.26
C THR A 100 36.17 -23.62 0.07
N PHE A 101 36.12 -22.85 1.15
CA PHE A 101 37.25 -22.12 1.70
C PHE A 101 37.61 -22.73 3.06
N ASP A 102 38.64 -23.56 3.04
CA ASP A 102 39.18 -24.29 4.20
C ASP A 102 40.54 -23.73 4.67
N GLY A 103 41.00 -22.63 4.05
CA GLY A 103 42.27 -21.98 4.34
C GLY A 103 43.49 -22.61 3.66
N GLN A 104 43.33 -23.63 2.81
CA GLN A 104 44.46 -24.21 2.05
C GLN A 104 44.95 -23.30 0.92
N THR A 105 44.04 -22.53 0.33
CA THR A 105 44.36 -21.48 -0.65
C THR A 105 44.30 -20.12 0.03
N SER A 106 45.07 -19.14 -0.45
CA SER A 106 45.00 -17.78 0.10
C SER A 106 43.63 -17.16 -0.16
N TRP A 107 43.13 -16.35 0.78
CA TRP A 107 41.85 -15.65 0.68
C TRP A 107 41.67 -14.88 -0.64
N THR A 108 42.70 -14.17 -1.12
CA THR A 108 42.63 -13.42 -2.39
C THR A 108 42.36 -14.30 -3.61
N VAL A 109 42.96 -15.50 -3.66
CA VAL A 109 42.76 -16.45 -4.76
C VAL A 109 41.33 -17.02 -4.72
N PHE A 110 40.84 -17.34 -3.53
CA PHE A 110 39.45 -17.76 -3.34
C PHE A 110 38.46 -16.66 -3.74
N LYS A 111 38.66 -15.42 -3.27
CA LYS A 111 37.81 -14.26 -3.56
C LYS A 111 37.69 -13.99 -5.06
N ASN A 112 38.81 -14.00 -5.79
CA ASN A 112 38.80 -13.83 -7.24
C ASN A 112 37.96 -14.90 -7.95
N HIS A 113 38.07 -16.17 -7.52
CA HIS A 113 37.27 -17.25 -8.10
C HIS A 113 35.79 -17.09 -7.74
N PHE A 114 35.50 -16.72 -6.49
CA PHE A 114 34.15 -16.45 -6.01
C PHE A 114 33.49 -15.29 -6.77
N ASP A 115 34.23 -14.22 -7.08
CA ASP A 115 33.75 -13.06 -7.85
C ASP A 115 33.44 -13.42 -9.31
N VAL A 116 34.28 -14.23 -9.95
CA VAL A 116 34.03 -14.73 -11.31
C VAL A 116 32.77 -15.59 -11.35
N VAL A 117 32.61 -16.51 -10.38
CA VAL A 117 31.46 -17.40 -10.30
C VAL A 117 30.19 -16.60 -9.99
N SER A 118 30.23 -15.69 -9.03
CA SER A 118 29.06 -14.90 -8.64
C SER A 118 28.61 -13.96 -9.76
N SER A 119 29.54 -13.36 -10.51
CA SER A 119 29.24 -12.50 -11.66
C SER A 119 28.63 -13.28 -12.82
N THR A 120 29.19 -14.46 -13.13
CA THR A 120 28.67 -15.34 -14.21
C THR A 120 27.25 -15.83 -13.90
N ASN A 121 26.94 -16.01 -12.62
CA ASN A 121 25.62 -16.45 -12.16
C ASN A 121 24.68 -15.30 -11.79
N GLY A 122 25.08 -14.03 -11.95
CA GLY A 122 24.25 -12.87 -11.64
C GLY A 122 23.80 -12.80 -10.17
N TRP A 123 24.63 -13.26 -9.23
CA TRP A 123 24.27 -13.25 -7.80
C TRP A 123 24.19 -11.83 -7.25
N THR A 124 23.12 -11.56 -6.50
CA THR A 124 22.99 -10.33 -5.70
C THR A 124 23.91 -10.39 -4.48
N ASP A 125 24.20 -9.24 -3.87
CA ASP A 125 25.08 -9.19 -2.69
C ASP A 125 24.57 -10.04 -1.53
N PHE A 126 23.25 -10.14 -1.36
CA PHE A 126 22.62 -11.05 -0.39
C PHE A 126 22.91 -12.52 -0.69
N VAL A 127 22.80 -12.93 -1.95
CA VAL A 127 23.11 -14.31 -2.38
C VAL A 127 24.62 -14.57 -2.23
N LYS A 128 25.46 -13.60 -2.58
CA LYS A 128 26.92 -13.67 -2.37
C LYS A 128 27.27 -13.84 -0.90
N ALA A 129 26.71 -13.04 -0.01
CA ALA A 129 26.94 -13.17 1.44
C ALA A 129 26.56 -14.57 1.93
N SER A 130 25.38 -15.06 1.53
CA SER A 130 24.89 -16.39 1.94
C SER A 130 25.78 -17.52 1.42
N GLN A 131 26.19 -17.45 0.15
CA GLN A 131 27.07 -18.45 -0.47
C GLN A 131 28.49 -18.39 0.11
N LEU A 132 28.99 -17.20 0.44
CA LEU A 132 30.29 -17.01 1.07
C LEU A 132 30.30 -17.62 2.47
N VAL A 133 29.27 -17.38 3.29
CA VAL A 133 29.09 -18.03 4.60
C VAL A 133 29.04 -19.55 4.46
N ALA A 134 28.27 -20.07 3.50
CA ALA A 134 28.16 -21.50 3.25
C ALA A 134 29.46 -22.15 2.73
N SER A 135 30.33 -21.37 2.10
CA SER A 135 31.62 -21.83 1.58
C SER A 135 32.68 -22.03 2.65
N LEU A 136 32.56 -21.38 3.82
CA LEU A 136 33.57 -21.46 4.87
C LEU A 136 33.54 -22.83 5.55
N GLN A 137 34.70 -23.48 5.65
CA GLN A 137 34.82 -24.82 6.24
C GLN A 137 35.91 -24.86 7.31
N GLY A 138 35.73 -25.73 8.31
CA GLY A 138 36.72 -25.94 9.36
C GLY A 138 36.96 -24.68 10.21
N SER A 139 38.22 -24.44 10.56
CA SER A 139 38.63 -23.30 11.40
C SER A 139 38.37 -21.93 10.77
N VAL A 140 38.18 -21.87 9.45
CA VAL A 140 37.83 -20.64 8.75
C VAL A 140 36.43 -20.15 9.12
N ALA A 141 35.48 -21.07 9.32
CA ALA A 141 34.11 -20.72 9.71
C ALA A 141 34.04 -20.04 11.09
N GLU A 142 35.06 -20.20 11.94
CA GLU A 142 35.15 -19.54 13.25
C GLU A 142 35.26 -18.01 13.13
N VAL A 143 35.65 -17.47 11.96
CA VAL A 143 35.64 -16.02 11.71
C VAL A 143 34.23 -15.41 11.88
N LEU A 144 33.19 -16.23 11.69
CA LEU A 144 31.80 -15.81 11.82
C LEU A 144 31.36 -15.64 13.28
N GLN A 145 32.09 -16.19 14.27
CA GLN A 145 31.74 -16.05 15.69
C GLN A 145 31.79 -14.60 16.18
N GLY A 146 32.60 -13.75 15.53
CA GLY A 146 32.71 -12.33 15.84
C GLY A 146 31.66 -11.44 15.17
N ILE A 147 30.80 -12.02 14.31
CA ILE A 147 29.82 -11.28 13.51
C ILE A 147 28.42 -11.59 14.05
N SER A 148 27.63 -10.54 14.27
CA SER A 148 26.23 -10.70 14.66
C SER A 148 25.40 -11.31 13.50
N VAL A 149 24.41 -12.14 13.81
CA VAL A 149 23.63 -12.89 12.82
C VAL A 149 22.93 -11.97 11.80
N ASP A 150 22.45 -10.80 12.23
CA ASP A 150 21.85 -9.80 11.35
C ASP A 150 22.84 -9.26 10.30
N LYS A 151 24.13 -9.30 10.59
CA LYS A 151 25.22 -8.85 9.70
C LYS A 151 25.83 -9.95 8.85
N LEU A 152 25.43 -11.21 9.03
CA LEU A 152 25.83 -12.33 8.16
C LEU A 152 25.14 -12.28 6.78
N THR A 153 24.33 -11.25 6.54
CA THR A 153 23.73 -10.96 5.23
C THR A 153 24.43 -9.80 4.51
N ASP A 154 25.33 -9.09 5.20
CA ASP A 154 26.14 -8.03 4.62
C ASP A 154 27.46 -8.59 4.10
N LEU A 155 27.57 -8.67 2.78
CA LEU A 155 28.75 -9.16 2.08
C LEU A 155 30.02 -8.42 2.53
N THR A 156 29.94 -7.10 2.70
CA THR A 156 31.12 -6.28 3.03
C THR A 156 31.65 -6.60 4.42
N THR A 157 30.77 -6.84 5.39
CA THR A 157 31.16 -7.20 6.75
C THR A 157 31.87 -8.56 6.79
N ILE A 158 31.36 -9.55 6.04
CA ILE A 158 31.95 -10.88 5.98
C ILE A 158 33.31 -10.85 5.27
N GLU A 159 33.41 -10.17 4.14
CA GLU A 159 34.68 -10.05 3.40
C GLU A 159 35.77 -9.38 4.23
N LYS A 160 35.45 -8.27 4.93
CA LYS A 160 36.42 -7.59 5.80
C LYS A 160 36.91 -8.47 6.94
N ALA A 161 36.04 -9.29 7.51
CA ALA A 161 36.41 -10.21 8.58
C ALA A 161 37.36 -11.30 8.07
N LEU A 162 37.13 -11.79 6.84
CA LEU A 162 38.00 -12.76 6.18
C LEU A 162 39.35 -12.13 5.77
N GLU A 163 39.35 -10.94 5.17
CA GLU A 163 40.57 -10.18 4.83
C GLU A 163 41.44 -9.85 6.05
N SER A 164 40.83 -9.64 7.22
CA SER A 164 41.56 -9.37 8.45
C SER A 164 42.24 -10.62 9.04
N ARG A 165 41.80 -11.82 8.66
CA ARG A 165 42.27 -13.09 9.25
C ARG A 165 43.12 -13.95 8.32
N PHE A 166 42.93 -13.86 7.01
CA PHE A 166 43.53 -14.73 5.99
C PHE A 166 44.05 -13.93 4.80
#